data_AF-A0A7X2MHS5-F1
#
_entry.id   AF-A0A7X2MHS5-F1
#
_cell.length_a   1.000
_cell.length_b   1.000
_cell.length_c   1.000
_cell.angle_alpha   90.00
_cell.angle_beta   90.00
_cell.angle_gamma   90.00
#
_symmetry.space_group_name_H-M   'P 1'
#
loop_
_entity.id
_entity.type
_entity.pdbx_description
1 polymer ?
#
loop_
_entity_poly.entity_id
_entity_poly.type
_entity_poly.pdbx_seq_one_letter_code
_entity_poly.pdbx_strand_id
1 'polypeptide(L)'
;YTTIQLAQYASILANKGYKIQPHLLQSIRANGKDGKMGAVKYEVKPNITGVIDVPDSYWDIIHSGMYKVVHGTSQYATGTAMKDINPAIAAKTGTAETVYKNTDTIT
;
A
#
# COMPACT_ATOMS: atom_id res chain seq x y z
N TYR A 1 7.19 -10.48 -7.84
CA TYR A 1 7.10 -9.74 -6.56
C TYR A 1 6.26 -10.54 -5.59
N THR A 2 6.58 -10.47 -4.30
CA THR A 2 5.72 -11.00 -3.24
C THR A 2 4.60 -10.00 -2.93
N THR A 3 3.51 -10.47 -2.33
CA THR A 3 2.38 -9.60 -1.92
C THR A 3 2.83 -8.48 -0.99
N ILE A 4 3.72 -8.79 -0.03
CA ILE A 4 4.27 -7.78 0.88
C ILE A 4 5.17 -6.77 0.16
N GLN A 5 5.88 -7.16 -0.91
CA GLN A 5 6.64 -6.22 -1.73
C GLN A 5 5.72 -5.25 -2.49
N LEU A 6 4.58 -5.73 -3.00
CA LEU A 6 3.58 -4.86 -3.65
C LEU A 6 2.93 -3.89 -2.66
N ALA A 7 2.61 -4.37 -1.45
CA ALA A 7 2.10 -3.51 -0.37
C ALA A 7 3.12 -2.44 0.04
N GLN A 8 4.40 -2.82 0.18
CA GLN A 8 5.46 -1.85 0.45
C GLN A 8 5.61 -0.85 -0.69
N TYR A 9 5.54 -1.29 -1.94
CA TYR A 9 5.59 -0.42 -3.11
C TYR A 9 4.45 0.61 -3.11
N ALA A 10 3.21 0.18 -2.92
CA ALA A 10 2.07 1.10 -2.82
C ALA A 10 2.23 2.09 -1.64
N SER A 11 2.76 1.62 -0.51
CA SER A 11 3.06 2.46 0.66
C SER A 11 4.14 3.50 0.37
N ILE A 12 5.18 3.18 -0.41
CA ILE A 12 6.20 4.16 -0.83
C ILE A 12 5.54 5.28 -1.64
N LEU A 13 4.65 4.94 -2.59
CA LEU A 13 3.95 5.94 -3.39
C LEU A 13 3.05 6.82 -2.53
N ALA A 14 2.30 6.23 -1.59
CA ALA A 14 1.44 6.96 -0.67
C ALA A 14 2.24 7.88 0.28
N ASN A 15 3.41 7.44 0.72
CA ASN A 15 4.31 8.18 1.61
C ASN A 15 5.37 8.99 0.85
N LYS A 16 5.08 9.50 -0.36
CA LYS A 16 6.00 10.39 -1.12
C LYS A 16 7.46 9.92 -1.15
N GLY A 17 7.67 8.62 -1.38
CA GLY A 17 9.01 8.06 -1.55
C GLY A 17 9.66 7.48 -0.30
N TYR A 18 9.08 7.64 0.89
CA TYR A 18 9.61 7.03 2.11
C TYR A 18 9.39 5.52 2.15
N LYS A 19 10.48 4.75 2.12
CA LYS A 19 10.47 3.29 2.22
C LYS A 19 10.49 2.86 3.68
N ILE A 20 9.31 2.60 4.22
CA ILE A 20 9.12 2.13 5.58
C ILE A 20 9.25 0.60 5.64
N GLN A 21 10.02 0.09 6.60
CA GLN A 21 10.11 -1.35 6.87
C GLN A 21 8.79 -1.85 7.49
N PRO A 22 8.12 -2.85 6.88
CA PRO A 22 6.92 -3.42 7.47
C PRO A 22 7.25 -4.20 8.76
N HIS A 23 6.42 -4.06 9.78
CA HIS A 23 6.52 -4.78 11.04
C HIS A 23 5.13 -5.21 11.51
N LEU A 24 5.05 -6.40 12.12
CA LEU A 24 3.80 -6.91 12.71
C LEU A 24 3.65 -6.52 14.18
N LEU A 25 4.77 -6.43 14.90
CA LEU A 25 4.79 -6.07 16.31
C LEU A 25 4.50 -4.57 16.46
N GLN A 26 3.52 -4.21 17.29
CA GLN A 26 3.28 -2.82 17.67
C GLN A 26 4.02 -2.46 18.96
N SER A 27 3.86 -3.27 20.02
CA SER A 27 4.46 -3.00 21.32
C SER A 27 4.69 -4.28 22.13
N ILE A 28 5.67 -4.25 23.02
CA ILE A 28 5.88 -5.25 24.07
C ILE A 28 5.40 -4.64 25.38
N ARG A 29 4.53 -5.35 26.10
CA ARG A 29 3.92 -4.89 27.35
C ARG A 29 4.33 -5.77 28.52
N ALA A 30 4.31 -5.19 29.72
CA ALA A 30 4.44 -5.95 30.96
C ALA A 30 3.17 -6.80 31.22
N ASN A 31 3.27 -7.75 32.15
CA ASN A 31 2.09 -8.37 32.73
C ASN A 31 1.56 -7.49 33.87
N GLY A 32 0.26 -7.23 33.87
CA GLY A 32 -0.46 -6.67 35.02
C GLY A 32 -0.49 -7.67 36.17
N LYS A 33 -0.67 -7.18 37.39
CA LYS A 33 -0.77 -8.02 38.59
C LYS A 33 -1.97 -8.97 38.56
N ASP A 34 -2.95 -8.68 37.72
CA ASP A 34 -4.18 -9.45 37.47
C ASP A 34 -4.08 -10.35 36.23
N GLY A 35 -2.89 -10.49 35.63
CA GLY A 35 -2.66 -11.28 34.41
C GLY A 35 -3.07 -10.57 33.12
N LYS A 36 -3.56 -9.32 33.17
CA LYS A 36 -3.89 -8.53 31.97
C LYS A 36 -2.67 -7.83 31.38
N MET A 37 -2.84 -7.15 30.25
CA MET A 37 -1.80 -6.30 29.66
C MET A 37 -1.46 -5.14 30.60
N GLY A 38 -0.21 -5.09 31.04
CA GLY A 38 0.37 -4.00 31.83
C GLY A 38 0.96 -2.88 30.96
N ALA A 39 1.83 -2.08 31.57
CA ALA A 39 2.46 -0.94 30.90
C ALA A 39 3.29 -1.33 29.67
N VAL A 40 3.36 -0.42 28.69
CA VAL A 40 4.23 -0.57 27.51
C VAL A 40 5.70 -0.51 27.96
N LYS A 41 6.47 -1.54 27.61
CA LYS A 41 7.92 -1.62 27.83
C LYS A 41 8.71 -1.19 26.60
N TYR A 42 8.17 -1.47 25.43
CA TYR A 42 8.77 -1.13 24.15
C TYR A 42 7.67 -0.90 23.12
N GLU A 43 7.84 0.12 22.30
CA GLU A 43 6.97 0.41 21.17
C GLU A 43 7.82 0.44 19.91
N VAL A 44 7.42 -0.32 18.90
CA VAL A 44 8.14 -0.32 17.62
C VAL A 44 7.90 1.03 16.95
N LYS A 45 8.99 1.72 16.63
CA LYS A 45 8.94 2.94 15.82
C LYS A 45 9.16 2.60 14.34
N PRO A 46 8.54 3.34 13.40
CA PRO A 46 8.78 3.14 11.98
C PRO A 46 10.27 3.24 11.65
N ASN A 47 10.79 2.26 10.93
CA ASN A 47 12.16 2.28 10.42
C ASN A 47 12.17 2.66 8.93
N ILE A 48 12.77 3.80 8.60
CA ILE A 48 12.91 4.28 7.23
C ILE A 48 14.19 3.67 6.65
N THR A 49 14.03 2.85 5.61
CA THR A 49 15.14 2.12 4.98
C THR A 49 15.64 2.77 3.69
N GLY A 50 14.97 3.84 3.24
CA GLY A 50 15.36 4.61 2.06
C GLY A 50 14.33 5.68 1.72
N VAL A 51 14.73 6.63 0.87
CA VAL A 51 13.88 7.70 0.34
C VAL A 51 14.12 7.82 -1.15
N ILE A 52 13.05 7.84 -1.94
CA ILE A 52 13.11 8.24 -3.35
C ILE A 52 12.97 9.76 -3.36
N ASP A 53 14.07 10.45 -3.62
CA ASP A 53 14.10 11.92 -3.61
C ASP A 53 13.83 12.46 -5.01
N VAL A 54 12.62 12.97 -5.21
CA VAL A 54 12.16 13.62 -6.45
C VAL A 54 11.33 14.86 -6.08
N PRO A 55 11.26 15.87 -6.96
CA PRO A 55 10.43 17.05 -6.72
C PRO A 55 8.96 16.68 -6.45
N ASP A 56 8.29 17.46 -5.59
CA ASP A 56 6.88 17.24 -5.22
C ASP A 56 5.94 17.17 -6.43
N SER A 57 6.26 17.88 -7.52
CA SER A 57 5.49 17.83 -8.77
C SER A 57 5.36 16.42 -9.36
N TYR A 58 6.35 15.54 -9.15
CA TYR A 58 6.28 14.14 -9.58
C TYR A 58 5.30 13.35 -8.70
N TRP A 59 5.29 13.60 -7.38
CA TRP A 59 4.34 12.97 -6.47
C TRP A 59 2.91 13.39 -6.79
N ASP A 60 2.69 14.66 -7.11
CA ASP A 60 1.37 15.17 -7.51
C ASP A 60 0.86 14.47 -8.78
N ILE A 61 1.73 14.24 -9.77
CA ILE A 61 1.40 13.49 -10.98
C ILE A 61 1.03 12.04 -10.63
N ILE A 62 1.81 11.37 -9.79
CA ILE A 62 1.57 9.99 -9.37
C ILE A 62 0.22 9.88 -8.65
N HIS A 63 -0.02 10.73 -7.64
CA HIS A 63 -1.25 10.71 -6.84
C HIS A 63 -2.47 11.05 -7.70
N SER A 64 -2.36 12.06 -8.56
CA SER A 64 -3.41 12.41 -9.53
C SER A 64 -3.71 11.28 -10.51
N GLY A 65 -2.67 10.62 -11.02
CA GLY A 65 -2.80 9.46 -11.90
C GLY A 65 -3.52 8.30 -11.21
N MET A 66 -3.09 7.93 -10.01
CA MET A 66 -3.73 6.87 -9.21
C MET A 66 -5.17 7.20 -8.83
N TYR A 67 -5.48 8.47 -8.56
CA TYR A 67 -6.84 8.92 -8.31
C TYR A 67 -7.72 8.78 -9.55
N LYS A 68 -7.20 9.18 -10.72
CA LYS A 68 -7.91 9.09 -12.02
C LYS A 68 -8.12 7.66 -12.51
N VAL A 69 -7.34 6.68 -12.04
CA VAL A 69 -7.62 5.26 -12.33
C VAL A 69 -8.99 4.85 -11.77
N VAL A 70 -9.37 5.38 -10.61
CA VAL A 70 -10.62 5.04 -9.91
C VAL A 70 -11.74 6.02 -10.25
N HIS A 71 -11.44 7.32 -10.24
CA HIS A 71 -12.43 8.40 -10.35
C HIS A 71 -12.41 9.13 -11.70
N GLY A 72 -11.60 8.67 -12.66
CA GLY A 72 -11.56 9.24 -14.00
C GLY A 72 -12.85 8.98 -14.76
N THR A 73 -13.28 9.95 -15.56
CA THR A 73 -14.47 9.86 -16.43
C THR A 73 -14.18 9.25 -17.80
N SER A 74 -12.90 8.96 -18.09
CA SER A 74 -12.47 8.34 -19.34
C SER A 74 -13.00 6.91 -19.44
N GLN A 75 -13.44 6.51 -20.63
CA GLN A 75 -13.80 5.12 -20.93
C GLN A 75 -12.64 4.12 -20.74
N TYR A 76 -11.40 4.62 -20.69
CA TYR A 76 -10.20 3.81 -20.47
C TYR A 76 -9.79 3.74 -18.99
N ALA A 77 -10.58 4.29 -18.06
CA ALA A 77 -10.33 4.15 -16.63
C ALA A 77 -10.51 2.69 -16.21
N THR A 78 -9.50 2.14 -15.53
CA THR A 78 -9.41 0.69 -15.27
C THR A 78 -9.86 0.27 -13.87
N GLY A 79 -10.02 1.21 -12.93
CA GLY A 79 -10.37 0.95 -11.53
C GLY A 79 -11.74 1.47 -11.12
N THR A 80 -12.63 1.78 -12.07
CA THR A 80 -13.92 2.44 -11.83
C THR A 80 -14.87 1.66 -10.92
N ALA A 81 -14.66 0.36 -10.77
CA ALA A 81 -15.39 -0.47 -9.80
C ALA A 81 -15.19 -0.03 -8.34
N MET A 82 -14.11 0.70 -8.04
CA MET A 82 -13.79 1.18 -6.68
C MET A 82 -14.30 2.60 -6.40
N LYS A 83 -14.97 3.25 -7.37
CA LYS A 83 -15.30 4.69 -7.31
C LYS A 83 -16.23 5.09 -6.15
N ASP A 84 -17.09 4.17 -5.72
CA ASP A 84 -18.14 4.44 -4.72
C ASP A 84 -17.70 4.08 -3.28
N ILE A 85 -16.43 3.69 -3.08
CA ILE A 85 -15.90 3.32 -1.76
C ILE A 85 -15.51 4.60 -0.98
N ASN A 86 -15.85 4.65 0.31
CA ASN A 86 -15.51 5.74 1.21
C ASN A 86 -14.63 5.23 2.39
N PRO A 87 -13.50 5.88 2.71
CA PRO A 87 -12.92 7.06 2.05
C PRO A 87 -12.49 6.79 0.61
N ALA A 88 -12.42 7.85 -0.20
CA ALA A 88 -12.05 7.78 -1.61
C ALA A 88 -10.69 7.08 -1.81
N ILE A 89 -10.62 6.19 -2.80
CA ILE A 89 -9.45 5.33 -3.05
C ILE A 89 -8.65 5.80 -4.26
N ALA A 90 -7.33 5.94 -4.11
CA ALA A 90 -6.40 6.04 -5.22
C ALA A 90 -5.73 4.68 -5.44
N ALA A 91 -5.70 4.18 -6.68
CA ALA A 91 -5.23 2.83 -6.96
C ALA A 91 -4.53 2.69 -8.31
N LYS A 92 -3.95 1.52 -8.53
CA LYS A 92 -3.54 1.04 -9.84
C LYS A 92 -3.95 -0.42 -9.99
N THR A 93 -4.41 -0.76 -11.18
CA THR A 93 -4.79 -2.13 -11.57
C THR A 93 -3.62 -2.85 -12.25
N GLY A 94 -3.61 -4.18 -12.18
CA GLY A 94 -2.74 -5.04 -12.97
C GLY A 94 -3.57 -6.21 -13.52
N THR A 95 -3.08 -6.81 -14.59
CA THR A 95 -3.61 -8.05 -15.17
C THR A 95 -2.41 -8.85 -15.61
N ALA A 96 -2.36 -10.14 -15.25
CA ALA A 96 -1.29 -11.03 -15.64
C ALA A 96 -1.88 -12.27 -16.31
N GLU A 97 -1.39 -12.56 -17.51
CA GLU A 97 -1.82 -13.72 -18.29
C GLU A 97 -0.71 -14.77 -18.29
N THR A 98 -1.09 -16.03 -18.08
CA THR A 98 -0.17 -17.17 -18.10
C THR A 98 -0.84 -18.37 -18.76
N VAL A 99 -0.05 -19.23 -19.38
CA VAL A 99 -0.56 -20.47 -19.98
C VAL A 99 -0.40 -21.62 -18.99
N TYR A 100 -1.47 -22.38 -18.76
CA TYR A 100 -1.41 -23.64 -18.02
C TYR A 100 -2.05 -24.76 -18.85
N LYS A 101 -1.25 -25.79 -19.19
CA LYS A 101 -1.70 -26.94 -19.99
C LYS A 101 -2.42 -26.56 -21.30
N ASN A 102 -1.85 -25.62 -22.06
CA ASN A 102 -2.40 -25.07 -23.31
C ASN A 102 -3.72 -24.29 -23.16
N THR A 103 -4.08 -23.92 -21.94
CA THR A 103 -5.20 -23.00 -21.66
C THR A 103 -4.64 -21.70 -21.14
N ASP A 104 -5.02 -20.60 -21.78
CA ASP A 104 -4.72 -19.26 -21.28
C ASP A 104 -5.49 -19.03 -19.97
N THR A 105 -4.77 -18.60 -18.94
CA THR A 105 -5.30 -18.27 -17.63
C THR A 105 -5.05 -16.80 -17.37
N ILE A 106 -6.10 -16.06 -17.07
CA ILE A 106 -6.04 -14.63 -16.72
C ILE A 106 -6.14 -14.53 -15.20
N THR A 107 -5.23 -13.79 -14.57
CA THR A 107 -5.17 -13.53 -13.13
C THR A 107 -5.06 -12.05 -12.82
#